data_AF-A0AAE3SH69-F1
#
_entry.id   AF-A0AAE3SH69-F1
#
_cell.length_a   1.000
_cell.length_b   1.000
_cell.length_c   1.000
_cell.angle_alpha   90.00
_cell.angle_beta   90.00
_cell.angle_gamma   90.00
#
_symmetry.space_group_name_H-M   'P 1'
#
loop_
_entity.id
_entity.type
_entity.pdbx_description
1 polymer ?
#
loop_
_entity_poly.entity_id
_entity_poly.type
_entity_poly.pdbx_seq_one_letter_code
_entity_poly.pdbx_strand_id
1 'polypeptide(L)'
;MEGSSSLLIVFVFAVIVGTVVLRKLFKNSIFLRIGVIWIANVFITVVNSRIRYNNPEAYPFWAALLAGLSITSILLYSVSVWVRKPLSQLVDNITDLSKGDLNIVNKKEFKRKYIGELNTLNKSIIDLSNIFKNSLTRINDSAKEVNTLGFESNNMSQSLSKGTGEQASALEEISASMEEMNANINSSNENASKTYLVTSDTNEKLQLSAESARELKNAIALIAEKIKIIDTIAVQTNLLALNAAIEAKQAGEAGAGFSVVAGEVKKLAETSKRAADEIKEITVNGLNLSEQVSQQLEETIPSMENTMNLMEEISVASKELKSGSDQVTAAINSINAITQNNAKMSEEMSANSNNLSSQSDQLVKNIDFFKI
;
A
#
# COMPACT_ATOMS: atom_id res chain seq x y z
N MET A 1 -93.19 59.37 -25.73
CA MET A 1 -92.55 58.05 -25.96
C MET A 1 -91.12 58.13 -26.52
N GLU A 2 -90.57 59.31 -26.85
CA GLU A 2 -89.23 59.43 -27.50
C GLU A 2 -88.00 59.29 -26.58
N GLY A 3 -88.08 59.61 -25.27
CA GLY A 3 -86.94 59.45 -24.35
C GLY A 3 -86.61 58.00 -23.94
N SER A 4 -87.45 57.05 -24.37
CA SER A 4 -87.40 55.62 -24.01
C SER A 4 -86.36 54.84 -24.81
N SER A 5 -86.28 55.14 -26.10
CA SER A 5 -85.49 54.42 -27.10
C SER A 5 -84.03 54.88 -27.10
N SER A 6 -83.77 56.14 -26.78
CA SER A 6 -82.42 56.72 -26.76
C SER A 6 -81.53 56.12 -25.66
N LEU A 7 -82.06 55.85 -24.47
CA LEU A 7 -81.33 55.23 -23.37
C LEU A 7 -80.87 53.80 -23.68
N LEU A 8 -81.67 53.01 -24.39
CA LEU A 8 -81.34 51.62 -24.73
C LEU A 8 -80.19 51.57 -25.75
N ILE A 9 -80.17 52.50 -26.71
CA ILE A 9 -79.09 52.65 -27.69
C ILE A 9 -77.77 52.99 -26.98
N VAL A 10 -77.80 53.90 -26.00
CA VAL A 10 -76.61 54.25 -25.18
C VAL A 10 -76.10 53.03 -24.41
N PHE A 11 -76.98 52.24 -23.79
CA PHE A 11 -76.58 51.01 -23.08
C PHE A 11 -76.00 49.94 -24.01
N VAL A 12 -76.59 49.73 -25.19
CA VAL A 12 -76.06 48.79 -26.18
C VAL A 12 -74.66 49.23 -26.63
N PHE A 13 -74.46 50.51 -26.90
CA PHE A 13 -73.14 51.05 -27.24
C PHE A 13 -72.14 50.88 -26.10
N ALA A 14 -72.55 51.14 -24.85
CA ALA A 14 -71.72 50.93 -23.67
C ALA A 14 -71.33 49.44 -23.46
N VAL A 15 -72.25 48.50 -23.74
CA VAL A 15 -71.96 47.05 -23.69
C VAL A 15 -70.95 46.65 -24.77
N ILE A 16 -71.10 47.15 -25.99
CA ILE A 16 -70.17 46.88 -27.10
C ILE A 16 -68.79 47.44 -26.77
N VAL A 17 -68.70 48.72 -26.40
CA VAL A 17 -67.44 49.37 -26.02
C VAL A 17 -66.81 48.66 -24.82
N GLY A 18 -67.59 48.37 -23.78
CA GLY A 18 -67.13 47.64 -22.59
C GLY A 18 -66.57 46.26 -22.92
N THR A 19 -67.22 45.52 -23.81
CA THR A 19 -66.74 44.20 -24.26
C THR A 19 -65.46 44.29 -25.09
N VAL A 20 -65.33 45.30 -25.96
CA VAL A 20 -64.12 45.55 -26.75
C VAL A 20 -62.95 45.96 -25.86
N VAL A 21 -63.18 46.85 -24.90
CA VAL A 21 -62.18 47.29 -23.92
C VAL A 21 -61.72 46.11 -23.06
N LEU A 22 -62.65 45.31 -22.53
CA LEU A 22 -62.31 44.10 -21.79
C LEU A 22 -61.47 43.14 -22.64
N ARG A 23 -61.85 42.92 -23.91
CA ARG A 23 -61.11 42.03 -24.81
C ARG A 23 -59.69 42.54 -25.11
N LYS A 24 -59.50 43.87 -25.15
CA LYS A 24 -58.19 44.49 -25.38
C LYS A 24 -57.30 44.42 -24.13
N LEU A 25 -57.86 44.66 -22.94
CA LEU A 25 -57.12 44.68 -21.68
C LEU A 25 -56.85 43.27 -21.10
N PHE A 26 -57.81 42.36 -21.20
CA PHE A 26 -57.79 41.06 -20.51
C PHE A 26 -57.74 39.87 -21.49
N LYS A 27 -57.12 40.04 -22.66
CA LYS A 27 -57.03 38.99 -23.68
C LYS A 27 -56.47 37.69 -23.06
N ASN A 28 -57.20 36.58 -23.23
CA ASN A 28 -56.88 35.25 -22.67
C ASN A 28 -56.88 35.14 -21.12
N SER A 29 -57.35 36.16 -20.41
CA SER A 29 -57.48 36.13 -18.94
C SER A 29 -58.84 35.61 -18.50
N ILE A 30 -58.89 35.05 -17.28
CA ILE A 30 -60.15 34.68 -16.62
C ILE A 30 -61.05 35.90 -16.45
N PHE A 31 -60.46 37.07 -16.20
CA PHE A 31 -61.18 38.34 -16.01
C PHE A 31 -62.00 38.76 -17.24
N LEU A 32 -61.56 38.41 -18.45
CA LEU A 32 -62.35 38.65 -19.67
C LEU A 32 -63.67 37.88 -19.65
N ARG A 33 -63.64 36.61 -19.23
CA ARG A 33 -64.85 35.77 -19.17
C ARG A 33 -65.80 36.24 -18.08
N ILE A 34 -65.28 36.53 -16.89
CA ILE A 34 -66.06 37.08 -15.78
C ILE A 34 -66.68 38.43 -16.20
N GLY A 35 -65.88 39.31 -16.79
CA GLY A 35 -66.31 40.62 -17.24
C GLY A 35 -67.40 40.56 -18.31
N VAL A 36 -67.28 39.66 -19.30
CA VAL A 36 -68.33 39.46 -20.33
C VAL A 36 -69.63 38.94 -19.71
N ILE A 37 -69.56 37.98 -18.79
CA ILE A 37 -70.75 37.47 -18.09
C ILE A 37 -71.39 38.56 -17.22
N TRP A 38 -70.58 39.40 -16.58
CA TRP A 38 -71.08 40.50 -15.75
C TRP A 38 -71.73 41.61 -16.59
N ILE A 39 -71.11 42.01 -17.71
CA ILE A 39 -71.71 42.92 -18.69
C ILE A 39 -73.03 42.34 -19.22
N ALA A 40 -73.09 41.06 -19.55
CA ALA A 40 -74.31 40.39 -19.98
C ALA A 40 -75.39 40.40 -18.88
N ASN A 41 -75.02 40.17 -17.62
CA ASN A 41 -75.95 40.24 -16.49
C ASN A 41 -76.55 41.64 -16.32
N VAL A 42 -75.72 42.68 -16.36
CA VAL A 42 -76.18 44.09 -16.28
C VAL A 42 -77.09 44.41 -17.46
N PHE A 43 -76.71 44.03 -18.68
CA PHE A 43 -77.52 44.24 -19.88
C PHE A 43 -78.89 43.56 -19.78
N ILE A 44 -78.93 42.28 -19.42
CA ILE A 44 -80.19 41.53 -19.29
C ILE A 44 -81.06 42.11 -18.16
N THR A 45 -80.46 42.55 -17.06
CA THR A 45 -81.19 43.20 -15.96
C THR A 45 -81.81 44.53 -16.39
N VAL A 46 -81.07 45.34 -17.15
CA VAL A 46 -81.58 46.61 -17.72
C VAL A 46 -82.70 46.35 -18.72
N VAL A 47 -82.54 45.36 -19.62
CA VAL A 47 -83.59 44.94 -20.56
C VAL A 47 -84.84 44.44 -19.83
N ASN A 48 -84.68 43.59 -18.82
CA ASN A 48 -85.78 43.08 -18.00
C ASN A 48 -86.53 44.22 -17.27
N SER A 49 -85.79 45.18 -16.69
CA SER A 49 -86.38 46.37 -16.09
C SER A 49 -87.11 47.24 -17.12
N ARG A 50 -86.63 47.29 -18.37
CA ARG A 50 -87.25 48.06 -19.44
C ARG A 50 -88.53 47.42 -19.96
N ILE A 51 -88.55 46.11 -20.13
CA ILE A 51 -89.75 45.35 -20.56
C ILE A 51 -90.89 45.61 -19.57
N ARG A 52 -90.59 45.61 -18.28
CA ARG A 52 -91.55 46.00 -17.24
C ARG A 52 -92.03 47.44 -17.38
N TYR A 53 -91.13 48.40 -17.56
CA TYR A 53 -91.49 49.82 -17.67
C TYR A 53 -92.44 50.09 -18.85
N ASN A 54 -92.23 49.40 -19.98
CA ASN A 54 -93.05 49.58 -21.17
C ASN A 54 -94.39 48.82 -21.13
N ASN A 55 -94.49 47.73 -20.35
CA ASN A 55 -95.70 46.89 -20.27
C ASN A 55 -96.07 46.55 -18.81
N PRO A 56 -96.51 47.54 -18.00
CA PRO A 56 -96.76 47.33 -16.58
C PRO A 56 -97.96 46.41 -16.28
N GLU A 57 -98.97 46.34 -17.17
CA GLU A 57 -100.15 45.49 -16.98
C GLU A 57 -99.90 44.02 -17.32
N ALA A 58 -99.08 43.72 -18.33
CA ALA A 58 -98.79 42.36 -18.78
C ALA A 58 -97.58 41.73 -18.06
N TYR A 59 -96.68 42.53 -17.48
CA TYR A 59 -95.48 42.04 -16.80
C TYR A 59 -95.37 42.58 -15.37
N PRO A 60 -96.00 41.90 -14.39
CA PRO A 60 -96.08 42.40 -13.03
C PRO A 60 -94.71 42.39 -12.34
N PHE A 61 -94.56 43.24 -11.31
CA PHE A 61 -93.29 43.46 -10.62
C PHE A 61 -92.66 42.16 -10.08
N TRP A 62 -93.46 41.26 -9.51
CA TRP A 62 -92.98 40.00 -8.96
C TRP A 62 -92.40 39.07 -10.04
N ALA A 63 -92.98 39.07 -11.25
CA ALA A 63 -92.48 38.28 -12.37
C ALA A 63 -91.15 38.84 -12.91
N ALA A 64 -91.04 40.18 -13.00
CA ALA A 64 -89.80 40.87 -13.35
C ALA A 64 -88.67 40.62 -12.33
N LEU A 65 -89.00 40.67 -11.04
CA LEU A 65 -88.07 40.42 -9.96
C LEU A 65 -87.55 38.98 -10.00
N LEU A 66 -88.45 37.99 -10.12
CA LEU A 66 -88.08 36.57 -10.17
C LEU A 66 -87.24 36.24 -11.41
N ALA A 67 -87.59 36.77 -12.58
CA ALA A 67 -86.81 36.58 -13.81
C ALA A 67 -85.40 37.18 -13.67
N GLY A 68 -85.29 38.41 -13.14
CA GLY A 68 -84.00 39.05 -12.90
C GLY A 68 -83.12 38.26 -11.92
N LEU A 69 -83.68 37.88 -10.76
CA LEU A 69 -82.97 37.10 -9.75
C LEU A 69 -82.54 35.73 -10.27
N SER A 70 -83.39 35.06 -11.06
CA SER A 70 -83.08 33.75 -11.64
C SER A 70 -81.93 33.85 -12.65
N ILE A 71 -81.97 34.84 -13.55
CA ILE A 71 -80.92 35.04 -14.56
C ILE A 71 -79.59 35.40 -13.88
N THR A 72 -79.61 36.33 -12.91
CA THR A 72 -78.41 36.67 -12.15
C THR A 72 -77.85 35.46 -11.41
N SER A 73 -78.69 34.64 -10.78
CA SER A 73 -78.26 33.41 -10.09
C SER A 73 -77.64 32.39 -11.05
N ILE A 74 -78.20 32.20 -12.26
CA ILE A 74 -77.67 31.30 -13.29
C ILE A 74 -76.31 31.79 -13.81
N LEU A 75 -76.17 33.10 -14.05
CA LEU A 75 -74.91 33.68 -14.53
C LEU A 75 -73.82 33.62 -13.45
N LEU A 76 -74.15 33.87 -12.19
CA LEU A 76 -73.23 33.69 -11.06
C LEU A 76 -72.83 32.22 -10.87
N TYR A 77 -73.78 31.29 -10.98
CA TYR A 77 -73.51 29.85 -10.95
C TYR A 77 -72.58 29.43 -12.09
N SER A 78 -72.78 29.98 -13.30
CA SER A 78 -71.94 29.71 -14.45
C SER A 78 -70.49 30.16 -14.23
N VAL A 79 -70.26 31.33 -13.63
CA VAL A 79 -68.92 31.79 -13.24
C VAL A 79 -68.29 30.85 -12.20
N SER A 80 -69.06 30.40 -11.21
CA SER A 80 -68.61 29.42 -10.21
C SER A 80 -68.14 28.11 -10.86
N VAL A 81 -68.88 27.59 -11.84
CA VAL A 81 -68.50 26.35 -12.54
C VAL A 81 -67.29 26.54 -13.45
N TRP A 82 -67.18 27.68 -14.14
CA TRP A 82 -66.12 27.92 -15.12
C TRP A 82 -64.81 28.43 -14.55
N VAL A 83 -64.84 29.04 -13.37
CA VAL A 83 -63.66 29.65 -12.74
C VAL A 83 -63.35 29.01 -11.40
N ARG A 84 -64.32 28.97 -10.47
CA ARG A 84 -64.07 28.48 -9.11
C ARG A 84 -63.73 26.99 -9.09
N LYS A 85 -64.47 26.14 -9.82
CA LYS A 85 -64.18 24.69 -9.87
C LYS A 85 -62.77 24.36 -10.39
N PRO A 86 -62.33 24.82 -11.58
CA PRO A 86 -60.98 24.53 -12.05
C PRO A 86 -59.90 25.16 -11.17
N LEU A 87 -60.12 26.36 -10.64
CA LEU A 87 -59.16 26.97 -9.71
C LEU A 87 -59.04 26.15 -8.42
N SER A 88 -60.16 25.67 -7.87
CA SER A 88 -60.17 24.76 -6.72
C SER A 88 -59.35 23.49 -7.02
N GLN A 89 -59.54 22.87 -8.18
CA GLN A 89 -58.76 21.69 -8.58
C GLN A 89 -57.25 21.97 -8.67
N LEU A 90 -56.85 23.16 -9.14
CA LEU A 90 -55.44 23.55 -9.18
C LEU A 90 -54.88 23.81 -7.78
N VAL A 91 -55.68 24.41 -6.88
CA VAL A 91 -55.32 24.56 -5.46
C VAL A 91 -55.20 23.21 -4.78
N ASP A 92 -56.10 22.26 -5.07
CA ASP A 92 -56.04 20.89 -4.55
C ASP A 92 -54.76 20.19 -5.03
N ASN A 93 -54.44 20.27 -6.33
CA ASN A 93 -53.19 19.72 -6.88
C ASN A 93 -51.94 20.33 -6.24
N ILE A 94 -51.92 21.65 -5.98
CA ILE A 94 -50.82 22.30 -5.26
C ILE A 94 -50.77 21.83 -3.80
N THR A 95 -51.92 21.59 -3.19
CA THR A 95 -52.01 21.08 -1.82
C THR A 95 -51.48 19.65 -1.74
N ASP A 96 -51.80 18.80 -2.71
CA ASP A 96 -51.27 17.43 -2.81
C ASP A 96 -49.75 17.46 -3.02
N LEU A 97 -49.26 18.33 -3.91
CA LEU A 97 -47.84 18.56 -4.11
C LEU A 97 -47.13 18.98 -2.80
N SER A 98 -47.74 19.88 -2.02
CA SER A 98 -47.18 20.34 -0.73
C SER A 98 -47.12 19.24 0.33
N LYS A 99 -47.94 18.19 0.19
CA LYS A 99 -47.92 16.99 1.04
C LYS A 99 -46.97 15.91 0.53
N GLY A 100 -46.20 16.21 -0.52
CA GLY A 100 -45.24 15.28 -1.12
C GLY A 100 -45.84 14.35 -2.16
N ASP A 101 -47.11 14.50 -2.57
CA ASP A 101 -47.68 13.70 -3.65
C ASP A 101 -47.36 14.31 -5.02
N LEU A 102 -46.44 13.67 -5.75
CA LEU A 102 -45.98 14.12 -7.06
C LEU A 102 -46.74 13.43 -8.21
N ASN A 103 -47.74 12.58 -7.92
CA ASN A 103 -48.52 11.85 -8.91
C ASN A 103 -49.68 12.68 -9.49
N ILE A 104 -49.38 13.91 -9.93
CA ILE A 104 -50.37 14.81 -10.52
C ILE A 104 -50.67 14.40 -11.96
N VAL A 105 -51.83 13.79 -12.19
CA VAL A 105 -52.23 13.31 -13.52
C VAL A 105 -52.80 14.43 -14.39
N ASN A 106 -52.21 14.60 -15.58
CA ASN A 106 -52.69 15.51 -16.60
C ASN A 106 -53.99 14.99 -17.26
N LYS A 107 -55.15 15.30 -16.68
CA LYS A 107 -56.43 14.96 -17.30
C LYS A 107 -56.59 15.73 -18.62
N LYS A 108 -56.57 15.02 -19.76
CA LYS A 108 -56.76 15.60 -21.12
C LYS A 108 -58.03 16.45 -21.22
N GLU A 109 -59.04 16.17 -20.40
CA GLU A 109 -60.28 16.94 -20.30
C GLU A 109 -60.09 18.36 -19.77
N PHE A 110 -59.16 18.59 -18.84
CA PHE A 110 -58.88 19.93 -18.29
C PHE A 110 -58.33 20.86 -19.38
N LYS A 111 -57.40 20.36 -20.20
CA LYS A 111 -56.80 21.07 -21.35
C LYS A 111 -57.81 21.49 -22.42
N ARG A 112 -58.83 20.65 -22.65
CA ARG A 112 -59.87 20.94 -23.66
C ARG A 112 -60.92 21.92 -23.14
N LYS A 113 -61.18 21.91 -21.83
CA LYS A 113 -62.28 22.66 -21.20
C LYS A 113 -61.87 24.05 -20.72
N TYR A 114 -60.62 24.23 -20.28
CA TYR A 114 -60.12 25.49 -19.74
C TYR A 114 -58.94 26.00 -20.60
N ILE A 115 -58.94 27.29 -20.96
CA ILE A 115 -57.91 27.94 -21.79
C ILE A 115 -57.38 29.19 -21.09
N GLY A 116 -56.25 29.73 -21.55
CA GLY A 116 -55.63 30.91 -20.95
C GLY A 116 -54.89 30.58 -19.65
N GLU A 117 -54.94 31.50 -18.67
CA GLU A 117 -54.19 31.43 -17.40
C GLU A 117 -54.38 30.12 -16.64
N LEU A 118 -55.60 29.57 -16.57
CA LEU A 118 -55.88 28.31 -15.87
C LEU A 118 -55.15 27.11 -16.48
N ASN A 119 -55.07 27.06 -17.82
CA ASN A 119 -54.36 25.99 -18.50
C ASN A 119 -52.84 26.14 -18.38
N THR A 120 -52.34 27.38 -18.45
CA THR A 120 -50.93 27.69 -18.20
C THR A 120 -50.54 27.27 -16.78
N LEU A 121 -51.33 27.64 -15.76
CA LEU A 121 -51.09 27.26 -14.37
C LEU A 121 -51.11 25.73 -14.19
N ASN A 122 -52.09 25.03 -14.76
CA ASN A 122 -52.13 23.57 -14.74
C ASN A 122 -50.87 22.95 -15.37
N LYS A 123 -50.43 23.46 -16.52
CA LYS A 123 -49.20 23.00 -17.17
C LYS A 123 -47.99 23.23 -16.28
N SER A 124 -47.85 24.42 -15.70
CA SER A 124 -46.74 24.75 -14.81
C SER A 124 -46.69 23.86 -13.56
N ILE A 125 -47.83 23.53 -12.96
CA ILE A 125 -47.91 22.59 -11.82
C ILE A 125 -47.41 21.20 -12.23
N ILE A 126 -47.84 20.69 -13.40
CA ILE A 126 -47.42 19.38 -13.90
C ILE A 126 -45.93 19.37 -14.25
N ASP A 127 -45.45 20.40 -14.94
CA ASP A 127 -44.04 20.52 -15.32
C ASP A 127 -43.15 20.57 -14.06
N LEU A 128 -43.58 21.30 -13.03
CA LEU A 128 -42.90 21.38 -11.74
C LEU A 128 -42.93 20.04 -10.98
N SER A 129 -44.06 19.33 -10.99
CA SER A 129 -44.17 17.96 -10.44
C SER A 129 -43.20 17.00 -11.11
N ASN A 130 -43.09 17.05 -12.45
CA ASN A 130 -42.16 16.23 -13.22
C ASN A 130 -40.69 16.57 -12.93
N ILE A 131 -40.36 17.86 -12.79
CA ILE A 131 -39.01 18.29 -12.42
C ILE A 131 -38.64 17.76 -11.03
N PHE A 132 -39.54 17.87 -10.05
CA PHE A 132 -39.30 17.32 -8.71
C PHE A 132 -39.15 15.80 -8.73
N LYS A 133 -40.03 15.09 -9.44
CA LYS A 133 -39.95 13.63 -9.62
C LYS A 133 -38.59 13.22 -10.20
N ASN A 134 -38.16 13.85 -11.29
CA ASN A 134 -36.88 13.54 -11.92
C ASN A 134 -35.69 13.85 -10.99
N SER A 135 -35.72 14.98 -10.28
CA SER A 135 -34.67 15.34 -9.32
C SER A 135 -34.60 14.35 -8.15
N LEU A 136 -35.73 13.96 -7.58
CA LEU A 136 -35.75 13.00 -6.47
C LEU A 136 -35.32 11.59 -6.90
N THR A 137 -35.74 11.14 -8.10
CA THR A 137 -35.24 9.88 -8.66
C THR A 137 -33.71 9.91 -8.79
N ARG A 138 -33.14 11.00 -9.32
CA ARG A 138 -31.68 11.16 -9.41
C ARG A 138 -30.99 11.15 -8.05
N ILE A 139 -31.54 11.82 -7.04
CA ILE A 139 -30.97 11.80 -5.68
C ILE A 139 -31.05 10.38 -5.10
N ASN A 140 -32.15 9.67 -5.31
CA ASN A 140 -32.30 8.28 -4.84
C ASN A 140 -31.29 7.33 -5.51
N ASP A 141 -31.07 7.49 -6.82
CA ASP A 141 -30.07 6.70 -7.55
C ASP A 141 -28.65 7.02 -7.06
N SER A 142 -28.31 8.30 -6.88
CA SER A 142 -27.02 8.71 -6.30
C SER A 142 -26.83 8.22 -4.86
N ALA A 143 -27.88 8.22 -4.04
CA ALA A 143 -27.81 7.68 -2.68
C ALA A 143 -27.49 6.18 -2.70
N LYS A 144 -28.15 5.40 -3.56
CA LYS A 144 -27.84 3.96 -3.73
C LYS A 144 -26.42 3.73 -4.21
N GLU A 145 -25.92 4.54 -5.13
CA GLU A 145 -24.53 4.48 -5.60
C GLU A 145 -23.53 4.75 -4.47
N VAL A 146 -23.75 5.80 -3.66
CA VAL A 146 -22.94 6.10 -2.47
C VAL A 146 -22.97 4.94 -1.47
N ASN A 147 -24.12 4.27 -1.31
CA ASN A 147 -24.25 3.11 -0.43
C ASN A 147 -23.35 1.95 -0.90
N THR A 148 -23.42 1.62 -2.19
CA THR A 148 -22.59 0.59 -2.82
C THR A 148 -21.10 0.91 -2.68
N LEU A 149 -20.70 2.16 -2.97
CA LEU A 149 -19.31 2.62 -2.79
C LEU A 149 -18.85 2.51 -1.33
N GLY A 150 -19.73 2.80 -0.37
CA GLY A 150 -19.47 2.58 1.04
C GLY A 150 -19.19 1.10 1.35
N PHE A 151 -20.03 0.18 0.85
CA PHE A 151 -19.80 -1.26 1.03
C PHE A 151 -18.49 -1.75 0.40
N GLU A 152 -18.18 -1.32 -0.83
CA GLU A 152 -16.92 -1.66 -1.51
C GLU A 152 -15.71 -1.14 -0.75
N SER A 153 -15.76 0.11 -0.30
CA SER A 153 -14.71 0.74 0.51
C SER A 153 -14.50 0.01 1.84
N ASN A 154 -15.57 -0.46 2.49
CA ASN A 154 -15.46 -1.26 3.70
C ASN A 154 -14.80 -2.63 3.45
N ASN A 155 -15.14 -3.31 2.35
CA ASN A 155 -14.50 -4.56 1.96
C ASN A 155 -13.00 -4.37 1.64
N MET A 156 -12.66 -3.25 0.99
CA MET A 156 -11.27 -2.88 0.71
C MET A 156 -10.50 -2.59 2.01
N SER A 157 -11.13 -1.90 2.97
CA SER A 157 -10.58 -1.70 4.31
C SER A 157 -10.28 -3.04 5.01
N GLN A 158 -11.22 -4.00 5.01
CA GLN A 158 -11.00 -5.31 5.62
C GLN A 158 -9.86 -6.08 4.96
N SER A 159 -9.77 -6.03 3.63
CA SER A 159 -8.68 -6.66 2.87
C SER A 159 -7.33 -6.01 3.20
N LEU A 160 -7.29 -4.67 3.31
CA LEU A 160 -6.10 -3.94 3.74
C LEU A 160 -5.70 -4.31 5.17
N SER A 161 -6.66 -4.42 6.10
CA SER A 161 -6.41 -4.85 7.48
C SER A 161 -5.76 -6.23 7.51
N LYS A 162 -6.32 -7.19 6.77
CA LYS A 162 -5.79 -8.55 6.67
C LYS A 162 -4.37 -8.57 6.10
N GLY A 163 -4.15 -7.91 4.96
CA GLY A 163 -2.82 -7.83 4.34
C GLY A 163 -1.80 -7.13 5.24
N THR A 164 -2.23 -6.14 6.00
CA THR A 164 -1.39 -5.46 7.00
C THR A 164 -1.00 -6.41 8.14
N GLY A 165 -1.92 -7.27 8.61
CA GLY A 165 -1.62 -8.29 9.62
C GLY A 165 -0.65 -9.37 9.14
N GLU A 166 -0.81 -9.82 7.89
CA GLU A 166 0.14 -10.74 7.24
C GLU A 166 1.53 -10.08 7.11
N GLN A 167 1.58 -8.81 6.69
CA GLN A 167 2.83 -8.06 6.59
C GLN A 167 3.51 -7.86 7.95
N ALA A 168 2.73 -7.59 9.01
CA ALA A 168 3.28 -7.48 10.37
C ALA A 168 3.94 -8.79 10.83
N SER A 169 3.27 -9.93 10.59
CA SER A 169 3.80 -11.25 10.94
C SER A 169 5.09 -11.56 10.17
N ALA A 170 5.14 -11.24 8.87
CA ALA A 170 6.34 -11.40 8.05
C ALA A 170 7.49 -10.50 8.54
N LEU A 171 7.21 -9.28 8.99
CA LEU A 171 8.23 -8.38 9.56
C LEU A 171 8.80 -8.92 10.88
N GLU A 172 7.99 -9.57 11.72
CA GLU A 172 8.48 -10.22 12.94
C GLU A 172 9.45 -11.37 12.62
N GLU A 173 9.11 -12.22 11.64
CA GLU A 173 9.97 -13.32 11.19
C GLU A 173 11.28 -12.83 10.58
N ILE A 174 11.21 -11.79 9.73
CA ILE A 174 12.41 -11.17 9.15
C ILE A 174 13.26 -10.54 10.26
N SER A 175 12.65 -9.86 11.24
CA SER A 175 13.38 -9.25 12.36
C SER A 175 14.13 -10.30 13.18
N ALA A 176 13.47 -11.42 13.50
CA ALA A 176 14.11 -12.54 14.19
C ALA A 176 15.27 -13.14 13.38
N SER A 177 15.07 -13.31 12.06
CA SER A 177 16.12 -13.78 11.14
C SER A 177 17.31 -12.80 11.08
N MET A 178 17.06 -11.50 11.17
CA MET A 178 18.10 -10.47 11.20
C MET A 178 18.87 -10.46 12.53
N GLU A 179 18.21 -10.72 13.66
CA GLU A 179 18.89 -10.90 14.95
C GLU A 179 19.82 -12.11 14.92
N GLU A 180 19.34 -13.25 14.40
CA GLU A 180 20.16 -14.45 14.21
C GLU A 180 21.33 -14.21 13.25
N MET A 181 21.09 -13.50 12.14
CA MET A 181 22.13 -13.13 11.18
C MET A 181 23.21 -12.26 11.84
N ASN A 182 22.83 -11.27 12.65
CA ASN A 182 23.78 -10.45 13.40
C ASN A 182 24.62 -11.28 14.38
N ALA A 183 24.01 -12.23 15.08
CA ALA A 183 24.72 -13.15 15.97
C ALA A 183 25.74 -14.00 15.19
N ASN A 184 25.36 -14.53 14.03
CA ASN A 184 26.24 -15.31 13.17
C ASN A 184 27.40 -14.48 12.58
N ILE A 185 27.16 -13.24 12.18
CA ILE A 185 28.22 -12.32 11.72
C ILE A 185 29.22 -12.05 12.84
N ASN A 186 28.74 -11.76 14.06
CA ASN A 186 29.61 -11.52 15.21
C ASN A 186 30.44 -12.77 15.57
N SER A 187 29.80 -13.94 15.60
CA SER A 187 30.47 -15.22 15.84
C SER A 187 31.52 -15.52 14.77
N SER A 188 31.23 -15.23 13.49
CA SER A 188 32.17 -15.43 12.39
C SER A 188 33.40 -14.52 12.51
N ASN A 189 33.20 -13.25 12.86
CA ASN A 189 34.30 -12.31 13.11
C ASN A 189 35.15 -12.74 14.33
N GLU A 190 34.52 -13.19 15.41
CA GLU A 190 35.22 -13.68 16.60
C GLU A 190 36.03 -14.95 16.29
N ASN A 191 35.44 -15.90 15.55
CA ASN A 191 36.12 -17.12 15.12
C ASN A 191 37.30 -16.83 14.19
N ALA A 192 37.14 -15.89 13.25
CA ALA A 192 38.23 -15.46 12.39
C ALA A 192 39.36 -14.82 13.20
N SER A 193 39.04 -13.96 14.16
CA SER A 193 40.03 -13.34 15.05
C SER A 193 40.76 -14.35 15.93
N LYS A 194 40.05 -15.33 16.51
CA LYS A 194 40.67 -16.42 17.29
C LYS A 194 41.57 -17.28 16.42
N THR A 195 41.12 -17.64 15.22
CA THR A 195 41.89 -18.44 14.26
C THR A 195 43.15 -17.69 13.86
N TYR A 196 43.06 -16.39 13.56
CA TYR A 196 44.21 -15.54 13.27
C TYR A 196 45.27 -15.59 14.40
N LEU A 197 44.85 -15.42 15.65
CA LEU A 197 45.77 -15.46 16.80
C LEU A 197 46.46 -16.82 16.95
N VAL A 198 45.72 -17.91 16.80
CA VAL A 198 46.27 -19.27 16.89
C VAL A 198 47.23 -19.55 15.73
N THR A 199 46.86 -19.16 14.50
CA THR A 199 47.72 -19.31 13.34
C THR A 199 48.99 -18.47 13.46
N SER A 200 48.89 -17.25 14.01
CA SER A 200 50.04 -16.37 14.26
C SER A 200 51.03 -16.97 15.25
N ASP A 201 50.55 -17.44 16.41
CA ASP A 201 51.38 -18.14 17.41
C ASP A 201 51.99 -19.44 16.85
N THR A 202 51.23 -20.17 16.03
CA THR A 202 51.72 -21.38 15.35
C THR A 202 52.83 -21.05 14.35
N ASN A 203 52.67 -19.96 13.58
CA ASN A 203 53.66 -19.51 12.62
C ASN A 203 54.98 -19.12 13.30
N GLU A 204 54.91 -18.40 14.43
CA GLU A 204 56.09 -18.08 15.25
C GLU A 204 56.82 -19.34 15.74
N LYS A 205 56.07 -20.34 16.24
CA LYS A 205 56.64 -21.63 16.66
C LYS A 205 57.27 -22.41 15.51
N LEU A 206 56.69 -22.36 14.32
CA LEU A 206 57.25 -22.99 13.12
C LEU A 206 58.54 -22.31 12.67
N GLN A 207 58.61 -20.97 12.73
CA GLN A 207 59.84 -20.22 12.45
C GLN A 207 60.97 -20.59 13.43
N LEU A 208 60.67 -20.67 14.73
CA LEU A 208 61.62 -21.14 15.75
C LEU A 208 62.07 -22.59 15.50
N SER A 209 61.14 -23.45 15.07
CA SER A 209 61.45 -24.85 14.73
C SER A 209 62.34 -24.95 13.50
N ALA A 210 62.13 -24.09 12.49
CA ALA A 210 62.95 -24.03 11.29
C ALA A 210 64.38 -23.60 11.63
N GLU A 211 64.55 -22.61 12.50
CA GLU A 211 65.86 -22.19 12.99
C GLU A 211 66.56 -23.31 13.77
N SER A 212 65.85 -24.00 14.66
CA SER A 212 66.37 -25.14 15.41
C SER A 212 66.81 -26.29 14.49
N ALA A 213 66.07 -26.55 13.40
CA ALA A 213 66.43 -27.56 12.41
C ALA A 213 67.70 -27.18 11.64
N ARG A 214 67.91 -25.88 11.34
CA ARG A 214 69.16 -25.39 10.74
C ARG A 214 70.34 -25.51 11.70
N GLU A 215 70.16 -25.17 12.97
CA GLU A 215 71.19 -25.35 14.00
C GLU A 215 71.57 -26.83 14.16
N LEU A 216 70.58 -27.73 14.17
CA LEU A 216 70.79 -29.18 14.23
C LEU A 216 71.58 -29.67 13.01
N LYS A 217 71.21 -29.24 11.80
CA LYS A 217 71.96 -29.56 10.56
C LYS A 217 73.43 -29.16 10.68
N ASN A 218 73.69 -27.95 11.19
CA ASN A 218 75.05 -27.44 11.40
C ASN A 218 75.84 -28.27 12.44
N ALA A 219 75.20 -28.65 13.55
CA ALA A 219 75.81 -29.49 14.57
C ALA A 219 76.16 -30.90 14.03
N ILE A 220 75.26 -31.51 13.26
CA ILE A 220 75.48 -32.81 12.61
C ILE A 220 76.61 -32.70 11.57
N ALA A 221 76.67 -31.61 10.79
CA ALA A 221 77.77 -31.37 9.86
C ALA A 221 79.13 -31.28 10.56
N LEU A 222 79.18 -30.60 11.72
CA LEU A 222 80.38 -30.53 12.55
C LEU A 222 80.79 -31.90 13.08
N ILE A 223 79.83 -32.72 13.51
CA ILE A 223 80.08 -34.12 13.92
C ILE A 223 80.70 -34.90 12.76
N ALA A 224 80.14 -34.81 11.54
CA ALA A 224 80.69 -35.48 10.36
C ALA A 224 82.15 -35.09 10.10
N GLU A 225 82.48 -33.81 10.26
CA GLU A 225 83.85 -33.31 10.12
C GLU A 225 84.79 -33.93 11.17
N LYS A 226 84.37 -33.98 12.44
CA LYS A 226 85.18 -34.59 13.51
C LYS A 226 85.36 -36.09 13.32
N ILE A 227 84.33 -36.80 12.85
CA ILE A 227 84.41 -38.24 12.56
C ILE A 227 85.37 -38.52 11.40
N LYS A 228 85.41 -37.66 10.37
CA LYS A 228 86.41 -37.77 9.28
C LYS A 228 87.85 -37.66 9.79
N ILE A 229 88.10 -36.82 10.80
CA ILE A 229 89.41 -36.72 11.45
C ILE A 229 89.71 -38.02 12.21
N ILE A 230 88.75 -38.57 12.95
CA ILE A 230 88.91 -39.83 13.68
C ILE A 230 89.19 -41.02 12.74
N ASP A 231 88.48 -41.12 11.61
CA ASP A 231 88.75 -42.12 10.56
C ASP A 231 90.20 -42.00 10.05
N THR A 232 90.64 -40.76 9.77
CA THR A 232 92.03 -40.50 9.36
C THR A 232 93.05 -40.95 10.42
N ILE A 233 92.79 -40.67 11.71
CA ILE A 233 93.64 -41.10 12.83
C ILE A 233 93.65 -42.63 12.94
N ALA A 234 92.51 -43.29 12.78
CA ALA A 234 92.41 -44.75 12.83
C ALA A 234 93.22 -45.40 11.70
N VAL A 235 93.14 -44.88 10.47
CA VAL A 235 93.94 -45.34 9.33
C VAL A 235 95.44 -45.13 9.58
N GLN A 236 95.84 -43.96 10.08
CA GLN A 236 97.24 -43.68 10.43
C GLN A 236 97.76 -44.60 11.55
N THR A 237 96.94 -44.86 12.57
CA THR A 237 97.27 -45.75 13.69
C THR A 237 97.40 -47.20 13.23
N ASN A 238 96.54 -47.64 12.32
CA ASN A 238 96.63 -48.97 11.71
C ASN A 238 97.91 -49.14 10.89
N LEU A 239 98.31 -48.12 10.12
CA LEU A 239 99.59 -48.09 9.39
C LEU A 239 100.80 -48.11 10.34
N LEU A 240 100.77 -47.32 11.42
CA LEU A 240 101.81 -47.31 12.45
C LEU A 240 101.95 -48.68 13.14
N ALA A 241 100.82 -49.30 13.50
CA ALA A 241 100.79 -50.63 14.13
C ALA A 241 101.27 -51.73 13.18
N LEU A 242 100.93 -51.64 11.89
CA LEU A 242 101.43 -52.55 10.87
C LEU A 242 102.96 -52.44 10.74
N ASN A 243 103.50 -51.22 10.66
CA ASN A 243 104.94 -50.98 10.62
C ASN A 243 105.63 -51.52 11.89
N ALA A 244 105.06 -51.27 13.06
CA ALA A 244 105.59 -51.79 14.33
C ALA A 244 105.58 -53.34 14.39
N ALA A 245 104.54 -53.99 13.86
CA ALA A 245 104.47 -55.45 13.77
C ALA A 245 105.51 -56.03 12.81
N ILE A 246 105.81 -55.35 11.70
CA ILE A 246 106.87 -55.73 10.76
C ILE A 246 108.23 -55.64 11.45
N GLU A 247 108.54 -54.52 12.10
CA GLU A 247 109.81 -54.29 12.80
C GLU A 247 110.00 -55.29 13.97
N ALA A 248 108.93 -55.57 14.73
CA ALA A 248 108.94 -56.56 15.80
C ALA A 248 109.23 -57.98 15.30
N LYS A 249 108.71 -58.35 14.11
CA LYS A 249 109.01 -59.63 13.45
C LYS A 249 110.47 -59.70 12.99
N GLN A 250 111.05 -58.55 12.62
CA GLN A 250 112.43 -58.40 12.18
C GLN A 250 113.44 -58.52 13.33
N ALA A 251 113.04 -58.17 14.56
CA ALA A 251 113.83 -58.26 15.79
C ALA A 251 113.88 -59.68 16.44
N GLY A 252 113.19 -60.68 15.87
CA GLY A 252 113.26 -62.07 16.37
C GLY A 252 112.71 -62.26 17.79
N GLU A 253 113.41 -63.02 18.65
CA GLU A 253 112.97 -63.29 20.04
C GLU A 253 112.84 -62.03 20.91
N ALA A 254 113.65 -61.00 20.66
CA ALA A 254 113.60 -59.74 21.42
C ALA A 254 112.34 -58.90 21.11
N GLY A 255 111.71 -59.12 19.94
CA GLY A 255 110.52 -58.41 19.48
C GLY A 255 109.18 -59.08 19.82
N ALA A 256 109.20 -60.27 20.44
CA ALA A 256 108.01 -61.09 20.65
C ALA A 256 106.90 -60.36 21.45
N GLY A 257 107.28 -59.65 22.52
CA GLY A 257 106.33 -58.84 23.32
C GLY A 257 105.79 -57.62 22.57
N PHE A 258 106.63 -56.95 21.77
CA PHE A 258 106.24 -55.81 20.94
C PHE A 258 105.28 -56.20 19.81
N SER A 259 105.45 -57.41 19.24
CA SER A 259 104.56 -57.94 18.20
C SER A 259 103.11 -58.11 18.71
N VAL A 260 102.93 -58.57 19.95
CA VAL A 260 101.61 -58.72 20.58
C VAL A 260 100.95 -57.35 20.79
N VAL A 261 101.71 -56.37 21.30
CA VAL A 261 101.20 -55.00 21.50
C VAL A 261 100.82 -54.36 20.16
N ALA A 262 101.66 -54.51 19.12
CA ALA A 262 101.36 -54.00 17.78
C ALA A 262 100.09 -54.64 17.18
N GLY A 263 99.89 -55.94 17.40
CA GLY A 263 98.66 -56.64 17.02
C GLY A 263 97.41 -56.10 17.72
N GLU A 264 97.50 -55.81 19.02
CA GLU A 264 96.37 -55.26 19.79
C GLU A 264 96.06 -53.81 19.38
N VAL A 265 97.10 -52.98 19.15
CA VAL A 265 96.93 -51.61 18.63
C VAL A 265 96.31 -51.63 17.24
N LYS A 266 96.71 -52.56 16.38
CA LYS A 266 96.12 -52.76 15.05
C LYS A 266 94.62 -53.09 15.15
N LYS A 267 94.26 -54.05 16.00
CA LYS A 267 92.87 -54.44 16.24
C LYS A 267 92.03 -53.28 16.81
N LEU A 268 92.61 -52.47 17.68
CA LEU A 268 91.97 -51.26 18.21
C LEU A 268 91.75 -50.22 17.11
N ALA A 269 92.73 -50.01 16.23
CA ALA A 269 92.61 -49.10 15.09
C ALA A 269 91.55 -49.55 14.07
N GLU A 270 91.47 -50.84 13.75
CA GLU A 270 90.41 -51.43 12.92
C GLU A 270 89.02 -51.27 13.55
N THR A 271 88.94 -51.41 14.88
CA THR A 271 87.70 -51.19 15.63
C THR A 271 87.27 -49.73 15.60
N SER A 272 88.20 -48.79 15.84
CA SER A 272 87.94 -47.35 15.75
C SER A 272 87.51 -46.92 14.35
N LYS A 273 88.12 -47.49 13.31
CA LYS A 273 87.73 -47.22 11.92
C LYS A 273 86.29 -47.65 11.65
N ARG A 274 85.93 -48.88 12.02
CA ARG A 274 84.57 -49.40 11.85
C ARG A 274 83.54 -48.54 12.59
N ALA A 275 83.84 -48.13 13.83
CA ALA A 275 82.98 -47.21 14.57
C ALA A 275 82.86 -45.84 13.88
N ALA A 276 83.95 -45.30 13.31
CA ALA A 276 83.91 -44.06 12.55
C ALA A 276 83.06 -44.18 11.28
N ASP A 277 83.13 -45.30 10.55
CA ASP A 277 82.29 -45.59 9.38
C ASP A 277 80.80 -45.68 9.75
N GLU A 278 80.47 -46.38 10.84
CA GLU A 278 79.09 -46.47 11.37
C GLU A 278 78.54 -45.08 11.77
N ILE A 279 79.32 -44.26 12.47
CA ILE A 279 78.89 -42.91 12.85
C ILE A 279 78.74 -42.03 11.60
N LYS A 280 79.63 -42.17 10.61
CA LYS A 280 79.55 -41.41 9.35
C LYS A 280 78.24 -41.70 8.61
N GLU A 281 77.81 -42.96 8.54
CA GLU A 281 76.52 -43.34 7.97
C GLU A 281 75.35 -42.69 8.72
N ILE A 282 75.33 -42.78 10.06
CA ILE A 282 74.31 -42.14 10.89
C ILE A 282 74.28 -40.63 10.67
N THR A 283 75.45 -40.00 10.53
CA THR A 283 75.57 -38.55 10.37
C THR A 283 75.07 -38.08 8.99
N VAL A 284 75.31 -38.85 7.93
CA VAL A 284 74.76 -38.59 6.58
C VAL A 284 73.24 -38.71 6.60
N ASN A 285 72.70 -39.75 7.23
CA ASN A 285 71.26 -39.91 7.38
C ASN A 285 70.64 -38.78 8.21
N GLY A 286 71.32 -38.35 9.28
CA GLY A 286 70.93 -37.21 10.11
C GLY A 286 70.90 -35.89 9.33
N LEU A 287 71.90 -35.63 8.49
CA LEU A 287 71.92 -34.45 7.61
C LEU A 287 70.75 -34.45 6.63
N ASN A 288 70.48 -35.58 5.97
CA ASN A 288 69.36 -35.71 5.03
C ASN A 288 68.01 -35.51 5.74
N LEU A 289 67.83 -36.06 6.94
CA LEU A 289 66.61 -35.89 7.72
C LEU A 289 66.42 -34.44 8.16
N SER A 290 67.48 -33.79 8.65
CA SER A 290 67.43 -32.39 9.07
C SER A 290 67.11 -31.46 7.90
N GLU A 291 67.62 -31.76 6.70
CA GLU A 291 67.29 -31.02 5.49
C GLU A 291 65.82 -31.16 5.10
N GLN A 292 65.30 -32.39 5.11
CA GLN A 292 63.89 -32.65 4.80
C GLN A 292 62.96 -31.92 5.77
N VAL A 293 63.27 -31.93 7.08
CA VAL A 293 62.50 -31.20 8.08
C VAL A 293 62.57 -29.69 7.84
N SER A 294 63.77 -29.15 7.55
CA SER A 294 63.93 -27.72 7.24
C SER A 294 63.09 -27.31 6.02
N GLN A 295 63.10 -28.11 4.96
CA GLN A 295 62.34 -27.83 3.75
C GLN A 295 60.82 -27.88 4.01
N GLN A 296 60.33 -28.89 4.74
CA GLN A 296 58.90 -28.98 5.08
C GLN A 296 58.41 -27.78 5.90
N LEU A 297 59.25 -27.28 6.83
CA LEU A 297 58.93 -26.10 7.62
C LEU A 297 58.91 -24.83 6.76
N GLU A 298 59.88 -24.66 5.86
CA GLU A 298 59.91 -23.53 4.91
C GLU A 298 58.71 -23.52 3.94
N GLU A 299 58.18 -24.68 3.57
CA GLU A 299 56.96 -24.79 2.76
C GLU A 299 55.68 -24.53 3.57
N THR A 300 55.69 -24.79 4.88
CA THR A 300 54.50 -24.64 5.75
C THR A 300 54.27 -23.20 6.20
N ILE A 301 55.34 -22.44 6.47
CA ILE A 301 55.26 -21.05 6.95
C ILE A 301 54.42 -20.15 6.00
N PRO A 302 54.64 -20.14 4.66
CA PRO A 302 53.81 -19.36 3.74
C PRO A 302 52.32 -19.76 3.77
N SER A 303 52.03 -21.03 4.01
CA SER A 303 50.64 -21.52 4.12
C SER A 303 49.93 -20.97 5.36
N MET A 304 50.67 -20.81 6.47
CA MET A 304 50.16 -20.15 7.69
C MET A 304 49.94 -18.66 7.47
N GLU A 305 50.86 -17.97 6.79
CA GLU A 305 50.70 -16.57 6.42
C GLU A 305 49.47 -16.34 5.53
N ASN A 306 49.27 -17.19 4.53
CA ASN A 306 48.07 -17.13 3.69
C ASN A 306 46.79 -17.36 4.51
N THR A 307 46.82 -18.29 5.47
CA THR A 307 45.68 -18.54 6.37
C THR A 307 45.38 -17.31 7.24
N MET A 308 46.40 -16.61 7.74
CA MET A 308 46.21 -15.35 8.47
C MET A 308 45.57 -14.27 7.61
N ASN A 309 46.04 -14.09 6.36
CA ASN A 309 45.47 -13.13 5.42
C ASN A 309 43.98 -13.41 5.15
N LEU A 310 43.62 -14.68 4.93
CA LEU A 310 42.22 -15.08 4.74
C LEU A 310 41.35 -14.78 5.98
N MET A 311 41.88 -14.95 7.19
CA MET A 311 41.15 -14.59 8.41
C MET A 311 40.95 -13.07 8.54
N GLU A 312 41.91 -12.27 8.10
CA GLU A 312 41.77 -10.82 8.05
C GLU A 312 40.69 -10.39 7.03
N GLU A 313 40.68 -11.00 5.84
CA GLU A 313 39.63 -10.78 4.84
C GLU A 313 38.24 -11.13 5.38
N ILE A 314 38.10 -12.26 6.09
CA ILE A 314 36.83 -12.64 6.75
C ILE A 314 36.43 -11.61 7.80
N SER A 315 37.38 -11.06 8.58
CA SER A 315 37.10 -10.02 9.57
C SER A 315 36.59 -8.73 8.92
N VAL A 316 37.20 -8.30 7.82
CA VAL A 316 36.76 -7.14 7.03
C VAL A 316 35.37 -7.38 6.44
N ALA A 317 35.15 -8.52 5.77
CA ALA A 317 33.85 -8.87 5.20
C ALA A 317 32.75 -8.95 6.27
N SER A 318 33.07 -9.48 7.46
CA SER A 318 32.11 -9.56 8.57
C SER A 318 31.72 -8.17 9.08
N LYS A 319 32.64 -7.21 9.14
CA LYS A 319 32.32 -5.81 9.48
C LYS A 319 31.42 -5.15 8.44
N GLU A 320 31.66 -5.42 7.16
CA GLU A 320 30.81 -4.92 6.07
C GLU A 320 29.40 -5.53 6.13
N LEU A 321 29.29 -6.84 6.32
CA LEU A 321 28.02 -7.53 6.52
C LEU A 321 27.26 -6.99 7.74
N LYS A 322 27.97 -6.66 8.83
CA LYS A 322 27.35 -6.05 10.01
C LYS A 322 26.72 -4.69 9.68
N SER A 323 27.44 -3.85 8.94
CA SER A 323 26.93 -2.56 8.48
C SER A 323 25.71 -2.72 7.57
N GLY A 324 25.75 -3.65 6.61
CA GLY A 324 24.61 -3.97 5.76
C GLY A 324 23.41 -4.50 6.54
N SER A 325 23.65 -5.35 7.54
CA SER A 325 22.62 -5.88 8.43
C SER A 325 21.93 -4.77 9.24
N ASP A 326 22.68 -3.79 9.73
CA ASP A 326 22.12 -2.63 10.44
C ASP A 326 21.25 -1.76 9.53
N GLN A 327 21.65 -1.58 8.27
CA GLN A 327 20.84 -0.87 7.26
C GLN A 327 19.53 -1.60 6.96
N VAL A 328 19.57 -2.92 6.79
CA VAL A 328 18.36 -3.74 6.58
C VAL A 328 17.44 -3.65 7.80
N THR A 329 17.99 -3.70 9.01
CA THR A 329 17.22 -3.55 10.25
C THR A 329 16.53 -2.19 10.33
N ALA A 330 17.21 -1.10 9.95
CA ALA A 330 16.62 0.23 9.88
C ALA A 330 15.49 0.32 8.82
N ALA A 331 15.65 -0.35 7.67
CA ALA A 331 14.61 -0.44 6.66
C ALA A 331 13.39 -1.21 7.17
N ILE A 332 13.58 -2.33 7.87
CA ILE A 332 12.49 -3.10 8.50
C ILE A 332 11.69 -2.24 9.47
N ASN A 333 12.35 -1.44 10.31
CA ASN A 333 11.68 -0.51 11.22
C ASN A 333 10.84 0.54 10.47
N SER A 334 11.32 1.02 9.31
CA SER A 334 10.57 1.94 8.47
C SER A 334 9.35 1.28 7.85
N ILE A 335 9.46 0.02 7.40
CA ILE A 335 8.32 -0.75 6.89
C ILE A 335 7.31 -1.02 8.00
N ASN A 336 7.75 -1.35 9.22
CA ASN A 336 6.86 -1.52 10.37
C ASN A 336 6.04 -0.25 10.68
N ALA A 337 6.65 0.92 10.60
CA ALA A 337 5.92 2.19 10.74
C ALA A 337 4.85 2.38 9.65
N ILE A 338 5.14 1.99 8.41
CA ILE A 338 4.18 2.01 7.29
C ILE A 338 3.06 0.99 7.55
N THR A 339 3.38 -0.22 8.00
CA THR A 339 2.41 -1.27 8.36
C THR A 339 1.45 -0.76 9.44
N GLN A 340 1.95 -0.12 10.49
CA GLN A 340 1.09 0.49 11.51
C GLN A 340 0.22 1.62 10.95
N ASN A 341 0.75 2.42 10.03
CA ASN A 341 -0.04 3.47 9.37
C ASN A 341 -1.15 2.87 8.49
N ASN A 342 -0.86 1.79 7.76
CA ASN A 342 -1.86 1.07 6.96
C ASN A 342 -2.98 0.50 7.82
N ALA A 343 -2.67 -0.01 9.02
CA ALA A 343 -3.68 -0.46 9.97
C ALA A 343 -4.63 0.69 10.37
N LYS A 344 -4.08 1.86 10.73
CA LYS A 344 -4.88 3.06 11.05
C LYS A 344 -5.73 3.52 9.86
N MET A 345 -5.13 3.57 8.66
CA MET A 345 -5.84 3.94 7.44
C MET A 345 -6.98 2.97 7.12
N SER A 346 -6.78 1.67 7.37
CA SER A 346 -7.84 0.67 7.22
C SER A 346 -9.00 0.94 8.19
N GLU A 347 -8.71 1.20 9.47
CA GLU A 347 -9.73 1.55 10.47
C GLU A 347 -10.50 2.82 10.10
N GLU A 348 -9.79 3.89 9.72
CA GLU A 348 -10.41 5.14 9.26
C GLU A 348 -11.26 4.93 8.01
N MET A 349 -10.80 4.14 7.06
CA MET A 349 -11.56 3.82 5.85
C MET A 349 -12.84 3.04 6.19
N SER A 350 -12.80 2.07 7.12
CA SER A 350 -14.03 1.38 7.58
C SER A 350 -15.00 2.35 8.24
N ALA A 351 -14.52 3.23 9.13
CA ALA A 351 -15.35 4.24 9.78
C ALA A 351 -15.99 5.20 8.77
N ASN A 352 -15.24 5.69 7.80
CA ASN A 352 -15.76 6.55 6.72
C ASN A 352 -16.77 5.82 5.84
N SER A 353 -16.55 4.54 5.55
CA SER A 353 -17.47 3.70 4.79
C SER A 353 -18.81 3.53 5.50
N ASN A 354 -18.79 3.31 6.81
CA ASN A 354 -19.99 3.25 7.64
C ASN A 354 -20.73 4.59 7.67
N ASN A 355 -19.99 5.70 7.74
CA ASN A 355 -20.58 7.04 7.67
C ASN A 355 -21.25 7.30 6.31
N LEU A 356 -20.64 6.89 5.19
CA LEU A 356 -21.22 7.00 3.85
C LEU A 356 -22.52 6.19 3.74
N SER A 357 -22.52 4.96 4.25
CA SER A 357 -23.73 4.12 4.28
C SER A 357 -24.84 4.79 5.10
N SER A 358 -24.52 5.31 6.29
CA SER A 358 -25.49 6.04 7.12
C SER A 358 -26.02 7.32 6.45
N GLN A 359 -25.17 8.08 5.75
CA GLN A 359 -25.60 9.30 5.04
C GLN A 359 -26.49 8.96 3.84
N SER A 360 -26.16 7.90 3.11
CA SER A 360 -27.01 7.38 2.04
C SER A 360 -28.38 6.97 2.55
N ASP A 361 -28.45 6.21 3.65
CA ASP A 361 -29.72 5.81 4.28
C ASP A 361 -30.55 7.02 4.72
N GLN A 362 -29.90 8.07 5.24
CA GLN A 362 -30.57 9.33 5.58
C GLN A 362 -31.13 10.04 4.34
N LEU A 363 -30.39 10.08 3.23
CA LEU A 363 -30.88 10.64 1.97
C LEU A 363 -32.11 9.89 1.46
N VAL A 364 -32.09 8.55 1.47
CA VAL A 364 -33.24 7.74 1.06
C VAL A 364 -34.45 8.03 1.96
N LYS A 365 -34.27 8.04 3.30
CA LYS A 365 -35.35 8.36 4.26
C LYS A 365 -35.93 9.77 4.05
N ASN A 366 -35.12 10.74 3.66
CA ASN A 366 -35.61 12.10 3.37
C ASN A 366 -36.44 12.15 2.08
N ILE A 367 -36.19 11.25 1.12
CA ILE A 367 -36.94 11.15 -0.13
C ILE A 367 -38.22 10.34 0.07
N ASP A 368 -38.26 9.38 1.01
CA ASP A 368 -39.45 8.54 1.29
C ASP A 368 -40.71 9.33 1.66
N PHE A 369 -40.56 10.59 2.12
CA PHE A 369 -41.69 11.50 2.31
C PHE A 369 -42.45 11.78 1.00
N PHE A 370 -41.74 11.83 -0.13
CA PHE A 370 -42.33 12.12 -1.44
C PHE A 370 -42.87 10.85 -2.09
N LYS A 371 -44.15 10.89 -2.46
CA LYS A 371 -44.80 9.84 -3.26
C LYS A 371 -44.55 10.14 -4.72
N ILE A 372 -43.58 9.44 -5.28
CA ILE A 372 -43.13 9.59 -6.67
C ILE A 372 -43.98 8.77 -7.62
#